data_AF-A0A0D6Z611-F1
#
_entry.id   AF-A0A0D6Z611-F1
#
_cell.length_a   1.000
_cell.length_b   1.000
_cell.length_c   1.000
_cell.angle_alpha   90.00
_cell.angle_beta   90.00
_cell.angle_gamma   90.00
#
_symmetry.space_group_name_H-M   'P 1'
#
loop_
_entity.id
_entity.type
_entity.pdbx_description
1 polymer ?
#
loop_
_entity_poly.entity_id
_entity_poly.type
_entity_poly.pdbx_seq_one_letter_code
_entity_poly.pdbx_strand_id
1 'polypeptide(L)' 'MRMEIMLIPLKNGYLKVFVSGFDRLGTWGHSVAVFNGISATAKGFNKKRTIVQSIAKLHKSLEEKSGEK' A
#
# COMPACT_ATOMS: atom_id res chain seq x y z
N MET A 1 -0.41 18.61 -5.72
CA MET A 1 -0.42 17.15 -5.58
C MET A 1 -0.71 16.82 -4.12
N ARG A 2 -1.85 16.18 -3.82
CA ARG A 2 -2.23 15.84 -2.43
C ARG A 2 -1.82 14.39 -2.15
N MET A 3 -1.13 14.16 -1.04
CA MET A 3 -0.79 12.82 -0.57
C MET A 3 -1.68 12.50 0.63
N GLU A 4 -2.27 11.31 0.60
CA GLU A 4 -3.03 10.77 1.71
C GLU A 4 -2.23 9.65 2.37
N ILE A 5 -2.31 9.58 3.69
CA ILE A 5 -1.60 8.60 4.49
C ILE A 5 -2.62 7.88 5.35
N MET A 6 -2.66 6.56 5.23
CA MET A 6 -3.37 5.68 6.15
C MET A 6 -2.35 4.95 7.03
N LEU A 7 -2.57 4.99 8.34
CA LEU A 7 -1.75 4.32 9.33
C LEU A 7 -2.61 3.31 10.07
N ILE A 8 -2.23 2.04 10.02
CA ILE A 8 -2.88 0.97 10.77
C ILE A 8 -1.94 0.52 11.89
N PRO A 9 -2.26 0.80 13.17
CA PRO A 9 -1.46 0.35 14.30
C PRO A 9 -1.46 -1.18 14.40
N LEU A 10 -0.29 -1.75 14.66
CA LEU A 10 -0.06 -3.18 14.84
C LEU A 10 0.86 -3.37 16.06
N LYS A 11 0.91 -4.60 16.62
CA LYS A 11 1.71 -4.89 17.82
C LYS A 11 3.20 -4.54 17.66
N ASN A 12 3.74 -4.63 16.45
CA ASN A 12 5.15 -4.41 16.11
C ASN A 12 5.37 -3.18 15.22
N GLY A 13 4.46 -2.20 15.25
CA GLY A 13 4.63 -0.93 14.55
C GLY A 13 3.38 -0.50 13.77
N TYR A 14 3.59 0.03 12.57
CA TYR A 14 2.50 0.56 11.74
C TYR A 14 2.60 0.02 10.33
N LEU A 15 1.48 -0.50 9.80
CA LEU A 15 1.30 -0.60 8.36
C LEU A 15 0.99 0.80 7.83
N LYS A 16 1.87 1.33 6.99
CA LYS A 16 1.74 2.66 6.39
C LYS A 16 1.30 2.50 4.95
N VAL A 17 0.26 3.22 4.53
CA VAL A 17 -0.19 3.25 3.14
C VAL A 17 -0.19 4.69 2.65
N PHE A 18 0.63 4.96 1.64
CA PHE A 18 0.76 6.25 0.98
C PHE A 18 -0.02 6.21 -0.32
N VAL A 19 -0.96 7.14 -0.50
CA VAL A 19 -1.81 7.22 -1.67
C VAL A 19 -1.62 8.58 -2.33
N SER A 20 -1.38 8.58 -3.64
CA SER A 20 -1.27 9.83 -4.39
C SER A 20 -1.85 9.71 -5.81
N GLY A 21 -2.20 10.84 -6.40
CA GLY A 21 -3.07 10.91 -7.57
C GLY A 21 -4.53 10.76 -7.17
N PHE A 22 -5.36 10.20 -8.06
CA PHE A 22 -6.81 10.08 -7.86
C PHE A 22 -7.53 11.42 -7.61
N ASP A 23 -6.99 12.53 -8.13
CA ASP A 23 -7.50 13.88 -7.92
C ASP A 23 -8.95 14.06 -8.45
N ARG A 24 -9.36 13.22 -9.41
CA ARG A 24 -10.74 13.15 -9.92
C ARG A 24 -11.17 11.70 -10.16
N LEU A 25 -12.48 11.47 -10.24
CA LEU A 25 -13.02 10.14 -10.51
C LEU A 25 -12.48 9.60 -11.85
N GLY A 26 -11.91 8.39 -11.84
CA GLY A 26 -11.29 7.79 -13.01
C GLY A 26 -9.89 8.30 -13.37
N THR A 27 -9.27 9.16 -12.55
CA THR A 27 -7.86 9.56 -12.77
C THR A 27 -6.89 8.50 -12.29
N TRP A 28 -5.74 8.43 -12.96
CA TRP A 28 -4.66 7.54 -12.58
C TRP A 28 -4.08 7.92 -11.21
N GLY A 29 -3.71 6.92 -10.43
CA GLY A 29 -3.05 7.10 -9.16
C GLY A 29 -2.30 5.84 -8.72
N HIS A 30 -1.68 5.93 -7.56
CA HIS A 30 -0.94 4.80 -6.99
C HIS A 30 -1.03 4.77 -5.47
N SER A 31 -0.79 3.57 -4.94
CA SER A 31 -0.75 3.27 -3.52
C SER A 31 0.52 2.48 -3.20
N VAL A 32 1.23 2.89 -2.15
CA VAL A 32 2.44 2.22 -1.64
C VAL A 32 2.15 1.78 -0.20
N ALA A 33 2.12 0.47 0.03
CA ALA A 33 1.99 -0.11 1.36
C ALA A 33 3.38 -0.47 1.89
N VAL A 34 3.68 -0.11 3.14
CA VAL A 34 4.99 -0.30 3.79
C VAL A 34 4.81 -0.88 5.18
N PHE A 35 5.55 -1.95 5.48
CA PHE A 35 5.60 -2.56 6.80
C PHE A 35 6.92 -3.31 7.02
N ASN A 36 7.54 -3.17 8.20
CA ASN A 36 8.81 -3.82 8.57
C ASN A 36 9.92 -3.72 7.51
N GLY A 37 10.05 -2.55 6.87
CA GLY A 37 11.05 -2.30 5.83
C GLY A 37 10.74 -2.94 4.47
N ILE A 38 9.61 -3.64 4.33
CA ILE A 38 9.11 -4.15 3.06
C ILE A 38 8.09 -3.16 2.50
N SER A 39 8.12 -2.95 1.19
CA SER A 39 7.14 -2.12 0.49
C SER A 39 6.56 -2.81 -0.73
N ALA A 40 5.28 -2.57 -1.01
CA ALA A 40 4.64 -3.00 -2.25
C ALA A 40 3.81 -1.88 -2.87
N THR A 41 3.85 -1.79 -4.20
CA THR A 41 3.17 -0.72 -4.96
C THR A 41 2.06 -1.29 -5.86
N ALA A 42 0.95 -0.57 -5.93
CA ALA A 42 -0.11 -0.76 -6.92
C ALA A 42 -0.42 0.57 -7.62
N LYS A 43 -0.83 0.49 -8.87
CA LYS A 43 -1.26 1.64 -9.70
C LYS A 43 -2.61 1.31 -10.34
N GLY A 44 -3.41 2.33 -10.63
CA GLY A 44 -4.69 2.14 -11.34
C GLY A 44 -5.57 3.38 -11.31
N PHE A 45 -6.81 3.22 -11.77
CA PHE A 45 -7.81 4.30 -11.87
C PHE A 45 -8.83 4.30 -10.72
N ASN A 46 -8.91 3.21 -9.95
CA ASN A 46 -9.83 3.10 -8.81
C ASN A 46 -9.04 3.09 -7.50
N LYS A 47 -9.13 4.21 -6.77
CA LYS A 47 -8.41 4.43 -5.51
C LYS A 47 -8.57 3.29 -4.51
N LYS A 48 -9.81 2.86 -4.22
CA LYS A 48 -10.09 1.80 -3.23
C LYS A 48 -9.45 0.48 -3.65
N ARG A 49 -9.63 0.08 -4.91
CA ARG A 49 -9.03 -1.15 -5.46
C ARG A 49 -7.50 -1.09 -5.41
N THR A 50 -6.90 0.05 -5.78
CA THR A 50 -5.45 0.22 -5.79
C THR A 50 -4.85 0.15 -4.38
N ILE A 51 -5.54 0.72 -3.37
CA ILE A 51 -5.13 0.59 -1.95
C ILE A 51 -5.10 -0.89 -1.54
N VAL A 52 -6.22 -1.61 -1.72
CA VAL A 52 -6.33 -3.03 -1.35
C VAL A 52 -5.27 -3.87 -2.07
N GLN A 53 -5.04 -3.61 -3.37
CA GLN A 53 -4.00 -4.31 -4.13
C GLN A 53 -2.59 -4.08 -3.58
N SER A 54 -2.26 -2.85 -3.15
CA SER A 54 -0.94 -2.59 -2.56
C SER A 54 -0.72 -3.35 -1.25
N ILE A 55 -1.76 -3.44 -0.40
CA ILE A 55 -1.73 -4.20 0.85
C ILE A 55 -1.64 -5.71 0.58
N ALA A 56 -2.43 -6.23 -0.37
CA ALA A 56 -2.40 -7.65 -0.73
C ALA A 56 -1.04 -8.07 -1.31
N LYS A 57 -0.40 -7.21 -2.12
CA LYS A 57 0.97 -7.46 -2.60
C LYS A 57 1.98 -7.44 -1.47
N LEU A 58 1.87 -6.49 -0.53
CA LEU A 58 2.75 -6.42 0.63
C LEU A 58 2.65 -7.68 1.49
N HIS A 59 1.44 -8.19 1.70
CA HIS A 59 1.21 -9.44 2.42
C HIS A 59 1.96 -10.62 1.80
N LYS A 60 1.86 -10.80 0.47
CA LYS A 60 2.63 -11.83 -0.24
C LYS A 60 4.13 -11.66 -0.06
N SER A 61 4.65 -10.44 -0.19
CA SER A 61 6.09 -10.18 0.00
C SER A 61 6.56 -10.42 1.44
N LEU A 62 5.69 -10.25 2.44
CA LEU A 62 5.99 -10.58 3.83
C LEU A 62 6.04 -12.10 4.05
N GLU A 63 5.14 -12.86 3.42
CA GLU A 63 5.14 -14.33 3.47
C GLU A 63 6.39 -14.90 2.82
N GLU A 64 6.76 -14.43 1.63
CA GLU A 64 7.98 -14.85 0.91
C GLU A 64 9.23 -14.63 1.76
N LYS A 65 9.39 -13.44 2.36
CA LYS A 65 10.55 -13.12 3.20
C LYS A 65 10.56 -13.88 4.55
N SER A 66 9.41 -14.35 5.02
CA SER A 66 9.32 -15.16 6.24
C SER A 66 9.75 -16.62 6.03
N GLY A 67 9.65 -17.11 4.78
CA GLY A 67 10.04 -18.47 4.37
C GLY A 67 11.51 -18.64 4.01
N GLU A 68 12.29 -17.55 3.92
CA GLU A 68 13.75 -17.58 3.69
C GLU A 68 14.58 -17.82 4.97
N LYS A 69 13.98 -18.40 6.02
CA LYS A 69 14.64 -18.72 7.30
C LYS A 69 15.04 -20.18 7.39
#